data_AF-A0A8U0M9U2-F1
#
_entry.id   AF-A0A8U0M9U2-F1
#
_cell.length_a   1.000
_cell.length_b   1.000
_cell.length_c   1.000
_cell.angle_alpha   90.00
_cell.angle_beta   90.00
_cell.angle_gamma   90.00
#
_symmetry.space_group_name_H-M   'P 1'
#
loop_
_entity.id
_entity.type
_entity.pdbx_description
1 polymer ?
#
loop_
_entity_poly.entity_id
_entity_poly.type
_entity_poly.pdbx_seq_one_letter_code
_entity_poly.pdbx_strand_id
1 'polypeptide(L)'
;MRSTRDFLTGIITGVVIGLLTAPRSGKETREKLKEEANKRSGDLKDQWEKGVAQAKEGYEQAKTQVNQYADKAKEQASQYADKAKEQYGQLKDQATTAYNNAVAQKDDAKSEYNAKVDELANDAKSGVDESRDALKA
;
A
#
# COMPACT_ATOMS: atom_id res chain seq x y z
N MET A 1 -9.79 -7.30 18.37
CA MET A 1 -9.29 -6.21 17.50
C MET A 1 -7.87 -6.50 17.00
N ARG A 2 -7.64 -7.57 16.23
CA ARG A 2 -6.29 -7.89 15.68
C ARG A 2 -6.13 -7.45 14.21
N SER A 3 -7.21 -7.53 13.42
CA SER A 3 -7.19 -7.26 11.97
C SER A 3 -6.70 -5.87 11.55
N THR A 4 -6.94 -4.81 12.34
CA THR A 4 -6.50 -3.45 11.97
C THR A 4 -4.98 -3.28 12.09
N ARG A 5 -4.33 -3.95 13.07
CA ARG A 5 -2.87 -3.91 13.21
C ARG A 5 -2.18 -4.71 12.11
N ASP A 6 -2.73 -5.87 11.75
CA ASP A 6 -2.18 -6.72 10.70
C ASP A 6 -2.29 -6.04 9.32
N PHE A 7 -3.41 -5.34 9.05
CA PHE A 7 -3.59 -4.56 7.83
C PHE A 7 -2.63 -3.37 7.74
N LEU A 8 -2.48 -2.59 8.83
CA LEU A 8 -1.52 -1.49 8.88
C LEU A 8 -0.08 -1.97 8.73
N THR A 9 0.25 -3.11 9.33
CA THR A 9 1.58 -3.74 9.21
C THR A 9 1.84 -4.18 7.78
N GLY A 10 0.84 -4.77 7.09
CA GLY A 10 0.95 -5.13 5.68
C GLY A 10 1.21 -3.92 4.78
N ILE A 11 0.48 -2.81 4.98
CA ILE A 11 0.70 -1.57 4.22
C ILE A 11 2.08 -0.99 4.52
N ILE A 12 2.48 -0.89 5.78
CA ILE A 12 3.79 -0.34 6.17
C ILE A 12 4.91 -1.19 5.57
N THR A 13 4.85 -2.51 5.71
CA THR A 13 5.83 -3.44 5.13
C THR A 13 5.88 -3.31 3.61
N GLY A 14 4.73 -3.20 2.94
CA GLY A 14 4.68 -3.00 1.49
C GLY A 14 5.30 -1.67 1.04
N VAL A 15 5.06 -0.58 1.77
CA VAL A 15 5.67 0.73 1.51
C VAL A 15 7.17 0.70 1.77
N VAL A 16 7.61 0.07 2.87
CA VAL A 16 9.03 -0.06 3.19
C VAL A 16 9.76 -0.88 2.13
N ILE A 17 9.22 -2.03 1.73
CA ILE A 17 9.77 -2.84 0.62
C ILE A 17 9.79 -2.01 -0.66
N GLY A 18 8.70 -1.31 -0.99
CA GLY A 18 8.62 -0.47 -2.20
C GLY A 18 9.61 0.69 -2.20
N LEU A 19 9.85 1.31 -1.04
CA LEU A 19 10.82 2.39 -0.88
C LEU A 19 12.26 1.88 -0.85
N LEU A 20 12.55 0.77 -0.17
CA LEU A 20 13.87 0.12 -0.14
C LEU A 20 14.26 -0.42 -1.52
N THR A 21 13.28 -0.91 -2.30
CA THR A 21 13.49 -1.40 -3.68
C THR A 21 13.72 -0.25 -4.67
N ALA A 22 13.40 1.00 -4.31
CA ALA A 22 13.56 2.17 -5.18
C ALA A 22 14.68 3.12 -4.68
N PRO A 23 15.97 2.84 -4.96
CA PRO A 23 17.08 3.69 -4.50
C PRO A 23 17.29 4.89 -5.43
N ARG A 24 16.74 6.07 -5.10
CA ARG A 24 17.10 7.34 -5.78
C ARG A 24 17.10 8.54 -4.82
N SER A 25 18.10 9.42 -4.96
CA SER A 25 18.35 10.66 -4.20
C SER A 25 17.28 11.74 -4.50
N GLY A 26 16.55 12.21 -3.48
CA GLY A 26 15.33 13.03 -3.62
C GLY A 26 15.38 14.30 -4.49
N LYS A 27 16.57 14.87 -4.79
CA LYS A 27 16.71 16.00 -5.72
C LYS A 27 16.67 15.54 -7.18
N GLU A 28 17.51 14.59 -7.54
CA GLU A 28 17.47 13.95 -8.85
C GLU A 28 16.19 13.13 -9.04
N THR A 29 15.64 12.53 -7.98
CA THR A 29 14.36 11.82 -8.04
C THR A 29 13.23 12.77 -8.40
N ARG A 30 13.19 14.01 -7.90
CA ARG A 30 12.11 14.93 -8.29
C ARG A 30 12.22 15.34 -9.75
N GLU A 31 13.41 15.64 -10.23
CA GLU A 31 13.63 16.03 -11.64
C GLU A 31 13.41 14.85 -12.59
N LYS A 32 14.04 13.70 -12.31
CA LYS A 32 13.86 12.46 -13.07
C LYS A 32 12.43 11.95 -12.98
N LEU A 33 11.77 11.99 -11.82
CA LEU A 33 10.35 11.62 -11.73
C LEU A 33 9.47 12.59 -12.52
N LYS A 34 9.79 13.88 -12.63
CA LYS A 34 9.00 14.80 -13.45
C LYS A 34 9.17 14.52 -14.94
N GLU A 35 10.39 14.24 -15.38
CA GLU A 35 10.73 13.94 -16.78
C GLU A 35 10.27 12.54 -17.20
N GLU A 36 10.58 11.55 -16.36
CA GLU A 36 10.23 10.14 -16.51
C GLU A 36 8.74 9.93 -16.25
N ALA A 37 8.07 10.65 -15.33
CA ALA A 37 6.61 10.65 -15.28
C ALA A 37 6.01 11.32 -16.51
N ASN A 38 6.52 12.43 -17.04
CA ASN A 38 5.91 12.98 -18.27
C ASN A 38 6.04 12.03 -19.47
N LYS A 39 7.19 11.35 -19.64
CA LYS A 39 7.36 10.33 -20.69
C LYS A 39 6.55 9.05 -20.41
N ARG A 40 6.66 8.53 -19.19
CA ARG A 40 6.09 7.24 -18.78
C ARG A 40 4.61 7.35 -18.45
N SER A 41 4.09 8.52 -18.06
CA SER A 41 2.65 8.75 -17.88
C SER A 41 1.90 8.72 -19.20
N GLY A 42 2.52 8.97 -20.35
CA GLY A 42 1.88 8.70 -21.65
C GLY A 42 1.56 7.20 -21.77
N ASP A 43 2.59 6.36 -21.73
CA ASP A 43 2.45 4.90 -21.88
C ASP A 43 1.71 4.23 -20.70
N LEU A 44 1.91 4.71 -19.47
CA LEU A 44 1.18 4.22 -18.30
C LEU A 44 -0.27 4.65 -18.35
N LYS A 45 -0.60 5.85 -18.84
CA LYS A 45 -1.99 6.25 -18.94
C LYS A 45 -2.70 5.42 -19.99
N ASP A 46 -2.07 5.14 -21.12
CA ASP A 46 -2.58 4.20 -22.12
C ASP A 46 -2.75 2.77 -21.56
N GLN A 47 -1.76 2.24 -20.83
CA GLN A 47 -1.86 0.91 -20.22
C GLN A 47 -2.85 0.86 -19.07
N TRP A 48 -2.96 1.94 -18.30
CA TRP A 48 -3.92 2.08 -17.21
C TRP A 48 -5.33 2.23 -17.75
N GLU A 49 -5.53 3.03 -18.80
CA GLU A 49 -6.81 3.15 -19.50
C GLU A 49 -7.20 1.81 -20.13
N LYS A 50 -6.26 1.06 -20.73
CA LYS A 50 -6.52 -0.31 -21.20
C LYS A 50 -6.83 -1.29 -20.07
N GLY A 51 -6.09 -1.26 -18.97
CA GLY A 51 -6.33 -2.13 -17.81
C GLY A 51 -7.66 -1.81 -17.12
N VAL A 52 -7.99 -0.54 -16.99
CA VAL A 52 -9.29 -0.06 -16.49
C VAL A 52 -10.40 -0.43 -17.47
N ALA A 53 -10.19 -0.30 -18.78
CA ALA A 53 -11.16 -0.71 -19.80
C ALA A 53 -11.40 -2.22 -19.76
N GLN A 54 -10.35 -3.05 -19.68
CA GLN A 54 -10.46 -4.50 -19.54
C GLN A 54 -11.14 -4.90 -18.23
N ALA A 55 -10.83 -4.23 -17.13
CA ALA A 55 -11.51 -4.43 -15.86
C ALA A 55 -12.99 -4.04 -15.95
N LYS A 56 -13.30 -2.97 -16.69
CA LYS A 56 -14.66 -2.48 -16.90
C LYS A 56 -15.46 -3.40 -17.84
N GLU A 57 -14.85 -3.93 -18.90
CA GLU A 57 -15.45 -4.95 -19.77
C GLU A 57 -15.69 -6.26 -19.02
N GLY A 58 -14.70 -6.74 -18.26
CA GLY A 58 -14.86 -7.91 -17.38
C GLY A 58 -15.94 -7.70 -16.33
N TYR A 59 -16.03 -6.48 -15.79
CA TYR A 59 -17.10 -6.08 -14.88
C TYR A 59 -18.47 -6.00 -15.57
N GLU A 60 -18.58 -5.50 -16.79
CA GLU A 60 -19.84 -5.43 -17.53
C GLU A 60 -20.32 -6.82 -18.00
N GLN A 61 -19.42 -7.70 -18.43
CA GLN A 61 -19.74 -9.10 -18.72
C GLN A 61 -20.20 -9.84 -17.45
N ALA A 62 -19.51 -9.65 -16.33
CA ALA A 62 -19.93 -10.17 -15.04
C ALA A 62 -21.29 -9.61 -14.62
N LYS A 63 -21.51 -8.29 -14.75
CA LYS A 63 -22.77 -7.62 -14.43
C LYS A 63 -23.94 -8.13 -15.28
N THR A 64 -23.68 -8.48 -16.54
CA THR A 64 -24.71 -9.00 -17.46
C THR A 64 -25.14 -10.42 -17.09
N GLN A 65 -24.19 -11.28 -16.69
CA GLN A 65 -24.51 -12.61 -16.13
C GLN A 65 -25.15 -12.51 -14.73
N VAL A 66 -24.78 -11.49 -13.95
CA VAL A 66 -25.31 -11.25 -12.61
C VAL A 66 -26.72 -10.66 -12.63
N ASN A 67 -27.19 -10.04 -13.73
CA ASN A 67 -28.55 -9.45 -13.80
C ASN A 67 -29.69 -10.44 -13.51
N GLN A 68 -29.53 -11.74 -13.74
CA GLN A 68 -30.53 -12.76 -13.36
C GLN A 68 -30.50 -13.14 -11.86
N TYR A 69 -29.40 -12.83 -11.17
CA TYR A 69 -29.21 -12.98 -9.72
C TYR A 69 -29.18 -11.62 -8.99
N ALA A 70 -29.37 -10.51 -9.72
CA ALA A 70 -29.06 -9.17 -9.27
C ALA A 70 -30.00 -8.67 -8.18
N ASP A 71 -31.25 -9.11 -8.10
CA ASP A 71 -32.13 -8.68 -7.02
C ASP A 71 -31.65 -9.20 -5.65
N LYS A 72 -31.20 -10.47 -5.58
CA LYS A 72 -30.57 -11.02 -4.36
C LYS A 72 -29.19 -10.45 -4.10
N ALA A 73 -28.40 -10.22 -5.16
CA ALA A 73 -27.06 -9.67 -5.03
C ALA A 73 -27.06 -8.17 -4.68
N LYS A 74 -28.05 -7.39 -5.13
CA LYS A 74 -28.20 -5.97 -4.82
C LYS A 74 -28.64 -5.77 -3.37
N GLU A 75 -29.48 -6.65 -2.85
CA GLU A 75 -29.84 -6.66 -1.42
C GLU A 75 -28.63 -7.03 -0.54
N GLN A 76 -27.85 -8.05 -0.93
CA GLN A 76 -26.59 -8.37 -0.24
C GLN A 76 -25.54 -7.26 -0.41
N ALA A 77 -25.39 -6.69 -1.59
CA ALA A 77 -24.45 -5.61 -1.87
C ALA A 77 -24.83 -4.33 -1.12
N SER A 78 -26.12 -4.05 -0.94
CA SER A 78 -26.57 -2.93 -0.10
C SER A 78 -26.22 -3.20 1.37
N GLN A 79 -26.47 -4.41 1.88
CA GLN A 79 -26.03 -4.78 3.24
C GLN A 79 -24.50 -4.71 3.41
N TYR A 80 -23.74 -5.10 2.39
CA TYR A 80 -22.29 -4.97 2.37
C TYR A 80 -21.83 -3.52 2.24
N ALA A 81 -22.52 -2.70 1.46
CA ALA A 81 -22.22 -1.28 1.30
C ALA A 81 -22.54 -0.50 2.58
N ASP A 82 -23.62 -0.86 3.28
CA ASP A 82 -23.97 -0.28 4.58
C ASP A 82 -22.99 -0.74 5.66
N LYS A 83 -22.63 -2.03 5.72
CA LYS A 83 -21.53 -2.51 6.57
C LYS A 83 -20.19 -1.88 6.22
N ALA A 84 -19.91 -1.65 4.94
CA ALA A 84 -18.69 -1.00 4.49
C ALA A 84 -18.69 0.47 4.88
N LYS A 85 -19.81 1.19 4.77
CA LYS A 85 -19.96 2.57 5.27
C LYS A 85 -19.78 2.64 6.77
N GLU A 86 -20.38 1.72 7.51
CA GLU A 86 -20.26 1.65 8.97
C GLU A 86 -18.82 1.33 9.38
N GLN A 87 -18.20 0.33 8.73
CA GLN A 87 -16.78 0.02 8.91
C GLN A 87 -15.87 1.17 8.48
N TYR A 88 -16.23 1.92 7.44
CA TYR A 88 -15.46 3.08 7.00
C TYR A 88 -15.58 4.24 7.99
N GLY A 89 -16.78 4.46 8.56
CA GLY A 89 -16.98 5.40 9.67
C GLY A 89 -16.15 5.01 10.89
N GLN A 90 -16.26 3.75 11.32
CA GLN A 90 -15.47 3.20 12.43
C GLN A 90 -13.97 3.22 12.16
N LEU A 91 -13.54 2.93 10.93
CA LEU A 91 -12.14 3.00 10.52
C LEU A 91 -11.66 4.44 10.51
N LYS A 92 -12.48 5.40 10.05
CA LYS A 92 -12.14 6.83 10.09
C LYS A 92 -12.01 7.33 11.53
N ASP A 93 -12.90 6.93 12.41
CA ASP A 93 -12.84 7.28 13.84
C ASP A 93 -11.68 6.59 14.55
N GLN A 94 -11.43 5.31 14.25
CA GLN A 94 -10.27 4.57 14.76
C GLN A 94 -8.96 5.13 14.18
N ALA A 95 -8.93 5.51 12.92
CA ALA A 95 -7.76 6.12 12.29
C ALA A 95 -7.52 7.51 12.86
N THR A 96 -8.56 8.30 13.12
CA THR A 96 -8.44 9.61 13.77
C THR A 96 -7.96 9.47 15.21
N THR A 97 -8.49 8.48 15.95
CA THR A 97 -8.07 8.19 17.33
C THR A 97 -6.65 7.63 17.39
N ALA A 98 -6.32 6.70 16.50
CA ALA A 98 -4.98 6.15 16.36
C ALA A 98 -3.99 7.22 15.91
N TYR A 99 -4.38 8.12 15.01
CA TYR A 99 -3.59 9.26 14.59
C TYR A 99 -3.33 10.21 15.76
N ASN A 100 -4.36 10.61 16.52
CA ASN A 100 -4.19 11.47 17.68
C ASN A 100 -3.32 10.83 18.77
N ASN A 101 -3.49 9.52 19.01
CA ASN A 101 -2.64 8.76 19.94
C ASN A 101 -1.21 8.58 19.43
N ALA A 102 -1.00 8.37 18.12
CA ALA A 102 0.32 8.30 17.50
C ALA A 102 1.01 9.67 17.47
N VAL A 103 0.25 10.76 17.36
CA VAL A 103 0.75 12.13 17.50
C VAL A 103 1.10 12.44 18.96
N ALA A 104 0.38 11.88 19.93
CA ALA A 104 0.72 11.98 21.35
C ALA A 104 1.92 11.09 21.74
N GLN A 105 2.05 9.90 21.14
CA GLN A 105 3.16 8.95 21.33
C GLN A 105 4.26 9.12 20.28
N LYS A 106 4.33 10.29 19.64
CA LYS A 106 5.21 10.52 18.49
C LYS A 106 6.68 10.36 18.87
N ASP A 107 7.04 10.67 20.11
CA ASP A 107 8.40 10.52 20.63
C ASP A 107 8.76 9.03 20.87
N ASP A 108 7.85 8.24 21.43
CA ASP A 108 8.05 6.80 21.65
C ASP A 108 8.07 6.03 20.32
N ALA A 109 7.13 6.31 19.43
CA ALA A 109 7.07 5.70 18.10
C ALA A 109 8.29 6.04 17.24
N LYS A 110 8.84 7.25 17.39
CA LYS A 110 10.08 7.67 16.72
C LYS A 110 11.30 6.93 17.28
N SER A 111 11.36 6.71 18.59
CA SER A 111 12.41 5.90 19.21
C SER A 111 12.35 4.45 18.76
N GLU A 112 11.15 3.86 18.73
CA GLU A 112 10.94 2.47 18.30
C GLU A 112 11.21 2.29 16.78
N TYR A 113 10.86 3.29 15.97
CA TYR A 113 11.20 3.32 14.54
C TYR A 113 12.70 3.39 14.31
N ASN A 114 13.42 4.29 15.00
CA ASN A 114 14.87 4.40 14.87
C ASN A 114 15.57 3.10 15.28
N ALA A 115 15.13 2.48 16.39
CA ALA A 115 15.68 1.19 16.83
C ALA A 115 15.48 0.08 15.80
N LYS A 116 14.28 -0.05 15.19
CA LYS A 116 14.01 -1.03 14.13
C LYS A 116 14.77 -0.75 12.84
N VAL A 117 14.97 0.51 12.49
CA VAL A 117 15.78 0.90 11.32
C VAL A 117 17.25 0.57 11.54
N ASP A 118 17.79 0.84 12.74
CA ASP A 118 19.16 0.48 13.10
C ASP A 118 19.36 -1.04 13.13
N GLU A 119 18.39 -1.81 13.64
CA GLU A 119 18.42 -3.27 13.62
C GLU A 119 18.40 -3.81 12.18
N LEU A 120 17.47 -3.35 11.34
CA LEU A 120 17.38 -3.74 9.93
C LEU A 120 18.63 -3.35 9.14
N ALA A 121 19.23 -2.19 9.42
CA ALA A 121 20.46 -1.74 8.79
C ALA A 121 21.65 -2.62 9.19
N ASN A 122 21.73 -3.04 10.46
CA ASN A 122 22.77 -3.95 10.94
C ASN A 122 22.62 -5.36 10.36
N ASP A 123 21.38 -5.88 10.27
CA ASP A 123 21.09 -7.19 9.67
C ASP A 123 21.34 -7.20 8.16
N ALA A 124 20.99 -6.12 7.46
CA ALA A 124 21.31 -5.99 6.04
C ALA A 124 22.83 -5.91 5.83
N LYS A 125 23.55 -5.19 6.70
CA LYS A 125 24.99 -5.06 6.62
C LYS A 125 25.70 -6.39 6.90
N SER A 126 25.29 -7.12 7.93
CA SER A 126 25.85 -8.44 8.25
C SER A 126 25.61 -9.44 7.11
N GLY A 127 24.40 -9.49 6.55
CA GLY A 127 24.11 -10.37 5.42
C GLY A 127 24.90 -10.02 4.14
N VAL A 128 25.16 -8.73 3.88
CA VAL A 128 25.99 -8.28 2.75
C VAL A 128 27.47 -8.59 2.98
N ASP A 129 28.00 -8.39 4.18
CA ASP A 129 29.39 -8.71 4.51
C ASP A 129 29.63 -10.22 4.46
N GLU A 130 28.69 -11.03 4.97
CA GLU A 130 28.74 -12.49 4.89
C GLU A 130 28.71 -12.99 3.43
N SER A 131 27.86 -12.39 2.60
CA SER A 131 27.83 -12.68 1.15
C SER A 131 29.11 -12.26 0.44
N ARG A 132 29.73 -11.15 0.87
CA ARG A 132 30.97 -10.62 0.28
C ARG A 132 32.17 -11.48 0.65
N ASP A 133 32.25 -11.98 1.87
CA ASP A 133 33.31 -12.88 2.31
C ASP A 133 33.16 -14.27 1.68
N ALA A 134 31.93 -14.77 1.52
CA ALA A 134 31.65 -16.00 0.78
C ALA A 134 32.02 -15.91 -0.72
N LEU A 135 32.03 -14.71 -1.31
CA LEU A 135 32.45 -14.48 -2.70
C LEU A 135 33.96 -14.27 -2.87
N LYS A 136 34.70 -14.06 -1.77
CA LYS A 136 36.17 -13.90 -1.78
C LYS A 136 36.92 -15.17 -1.37
N ALA A 137 36.24 -16.13 -0.75
CA ALA A 137 36.73 -17.48 -0.47
C ALA A 137 36.70 -18.36 -1.73
#